data_AF-A0A7W0JCQ5-F1
#
_entry.id   AF-A0A7W0JCQ5-F1
#
_cell.length_a   1.000
_cell.length_b   1.000
_cell.length_c   1.000
_cell.angle_alpha   90.00
_cell.angle_beta   90.00
_cell.angle_gamma   90.00
#
_symmetry.space_group_name_H-M   'P 1'
#
loop_
_entity.id
_entity.type
_entity.pdbx_description
1 polymer ?
#
loop_
_entity_poly.entity_id
_entity_poly.type
_entity_poly.pdbx_seq_one_letter_code
_entity_poly.pdbx_strand_id
1 'polypeptide(L)'
;MRTAAGSGQGCLMFAGAGDAKWGQPIYWAKPSDPSYDVQGVATGRPSELDHLRIPVRAEPASNNDGTMSIYDLGEGYVTALTDAAYDPASDTWTASGATVTYLHSNGLNVATGRSDELRNVGTHRGNNGATMAVSWDMVQAGAIRHVLKVALGPEVADRYVFPMVGSDGHYTGTDDGVPPQGLRLRIKPSIDLEALHLNPESLIIARALQQYGFYVGDSGGTTALKLENTVAEGRGQLWDLAANDLCGLPFTAAYWDVVQEGYDPTR
;
A
#
# COMPACT_ATOMS: atom_id res chain seq x y z
N MET A 1 -1.64 19.79 4.15
CA MET A 1 -1.58 18.56 4.97
C MET A 1 -0.33 18.60 5.81
N ARG A 2 -0.39 18.21 7.09
CA ARG A 2 0.80 18.09 7.93
C ARG A 2 1.59 16.86 7.48
N THR A 3 2.90 16.99 7.40
CA THR A 3 3.81 15.87 7.11
C THR A 3 4.84 15.74 8.20
N ALA A 4 5.35 14.53 8.41
CA ALA A 4 6.38 14.30 9.43
C ALA A 4 7.67 15.03 9.04
N ALA A 5 8.47 15.44 10.04
CA ALA A 5 9.74 16.12 9.80
C ALA A 5 10.69 15.33 8.87
N GLY A 6 10.65 13.99 8.96
CA GLY A 6 11.40 13.08 8.08
C GLY A 6 10.94 13.05 6.62
N SER A 7 9.86 13.74 6.26
CA SER A 7 9.30 13.81 4.90
C SER A 7 9.73 15.10 4.17
N GLY A 8 10.93 15.61 4.46
CA GLY A 8 11.50 16.77 3.74
C GLY A 8 10.65 18.04 3.79
N GLN A 9 9.91 18.28 4.88
CA GLN A 9 9.00 19.44 5.05
C GLN A 9 7.79 19.50 4.10
N GLY A 10 7.26 18.36 3.65
CA GLY A 10 6.01 18.36 2.86
C GLY A 10 5.98 17.39 1.69
N CYS A 11 6.99 16.52 1.55
CA CYS A 11 7.12 15.63 0.42
C CYS A 11 6.37 14.31 0.62
N LEU A 12 5.99 13.70 -0.51
CA LEU A 12 5.71 12.27 -0.58
C LEU A 12 7.04 11.53 -0.79
N MET A 13 7.40 10.65 0.14
CA MET A 13 8.63 9.87 0.08
C MET A 13 8.39 8.50 -0.57
N PHE A 14 9.41 7.93 -1.20
CA PHE A 14 9.40 6.54 -1.66
C PHE A 14 10.04 5.61 -0.61
N ALA A 15 9.21 4.78 0.00
CA ALA A 15 9.65 3.70 0.88
C ALA A 15 10.03 2.48 0.03
N GLY A 16 11.29 2.03 0.09
CA GLY A 16 11.82 0.95 -0.76
C GLY A 16 12.81 1.42 -1.83
N ALA A 17 12.91 2.73 -2.07
CA ALA A 17 13.95 3.31 -2.93
C ALA A 17 15.31 3.40 -2.21
N GLY A 18 16.41 3.17 -2.92
CA GLY A 18 17.76 3.20 -2.35
C GLY A 18 17.91 2.23 -1.17
N ASP A 19 18.35 2.74 -0.01
CA ASP A 19 18.54 1.95 1.22
C ASP A 19 17.29 1.92 2.13
N ALA A 20 16.15 2.46 1.68
CA ALA A 20 14.95 2.56 2.51
C ALA A 20 14.30 1.19 2.76
N LYS A 21 14.36 0.71 4.00
CA LYS A 21 13.89 -0.63 4.43
C LYS A 21 12.38 -0.86 4.40
N TRP A 22 11.58 0.13 4.01
CA TRP A 22 10.13 0.15 4.17
C TRP A 22 9.34 -0.25 2.91
N GLY A 23 10.03 -0.73 1.87
CA GLY A 23 9.38 -1.30 0.69
C GLY A 23 8.57 -2.57 1.01
N GLN A 24 7.69 -2.95 0.10
CA GLN A 24 6.82 -4.13 0.21
C GLN A 24 7.34 -5.25 -0.70
N PRO A 25 7.85 -6.37 -0.18
CA PRO A 25 8.13 -7.54 -1.01
C PRO A 25 6.85 -8.04 -1.69
N ILE A 26 6.92 -8.35 -2.98
CA ILE A 26 5.82 -8.89 -3.78
C ILE A 26 6.23 -10.23 -4.37
N TYR A 27 5.45 -11.26 -4.06
CA TYR A 27 5.67 -12.61 -4.52
C TYR A 27 4.53 -13.08 -5.41
N TRP A 28 4.85 -13.93 -6.38
CA TRP A 28 3.89 -14.59 -7.28
C TRP A 28 3.91 -16.09 -7.01
N ALA A 29 2.90 -16.57 -6.31
CA ALA A 29 2.74 -17.98 -6.00
C ALA A 29 2.41 -18.79 -7.27
N LYS A 30 2.90 -20.02 -7.29
CA LYS A 30 2.70 -21.02 -8.33
C LYS A 30 2.03 -22.25 -7.74
N PRO A 31 1.33 -23.07 -8.55
CA PRO A 31 0.75 -24.32 -8.08
C PRO A 31 1.76 -25.31 -7.47
N SER A 32 3.05 -25.16 -7.78
CA SER A 32 4.14 -25.98 -7.23
C SER A 32 4.69 -25.49 -5.89
N ASP A 33 4.32 -24.29 -5.44
CA ASP A 33 4.79 -23.75 -4.17
C ASP A 33 4.13 -24.47 -2.98
N PRO A 34 4.83 -24.61 -1.85
CA PRO A 34 4.26 -25.18 -0.64
C PRO A 34 3.06 -24.37 -0.15
N SER A 35 2.07 -25.08 0.36
CA SER A 35 0.86 -24.53 0.97
C SER A 35 1.01 -24.55 2.48
N TYR A 36 0.76 -23.42 3.12
CA TYR A 36 0.88 -23.25 4.57
C TYR A 36 -0.45 -22.87 5.20
N ASP A 37 -0.65 -23.33 6.44
CA ASP A 37 -1.64 -22.80 7.36
C ASP A 37 -0.99 -21.67 8.18
N VAL A 38 -1.22 -20.41 7.79
CA VAL A 38 -0.57 -19.23 8.39
C VAL A 38 -1.23 -18.85 9.70
N GLN A 39 -0.53 -19.01 10.81
CA GLN A 39 -1.07 -18.79 12.17
C GLN A 39 -0.93 -17.35 12.66
N GLY A 40 -1.58 -17.02 13.79
CA GLY A 40 -1.35 -15.78 14.54
C GLY A 40 -2.36 -14.65 14.31
N VAL A 41 -3.12 -14.69 13.22
CA VAL A 41 -4.18 -13.69 12.94
C VAL A 41 -5.40 -13.98 13.83
N ALA A 42 -5.56 -13.19 14.89
CA ALA A 42 -6.53 -13.47 15.96
C ALA A 42 -7.99 -13.11 15.63
N THR A 43 -8.23 -12.09 14.79
CA THR A 43 -9.59 -11.61 14.47
C THR A 43 -9.68 -11.20 13.01
N GLY A 44 -10.79 -11.52 12.34
CA GLY A 44 -10.97 -11.18 10.92
C GLY A 44 -10.03 -11.95 9.99
N ARG A 45 -9.56 -13.13 10.43
CA ARG A 45 -8.68 -14.02 9.67
C ARG A 45 -9.36 -14.49 8.38
N PRO A 46 -8.80 -14.20 7.19
CA PRO A 46 -9.27 -14.78 5.93
C PRO A 46 -9.06 -16.30 5.90
N SER A 47 -10.02 -17.05 5.34
CA SER A 47 -9.94 -18.53 5.24
C SER A 47 -8.82 -19.01 4.30
N GLU A 48 -8.41 -18.18 3.35
CA GLU A 48 -7.32 -18.45 2.41
C GLU A 48 -5.99 -18.71 3.13
N LEU A 49 -5.84 -18.23 4.37
CA LEU A 49 -4.64 -18.49 5.18
C LEU A 49 -4.48 -19.96 5.57
N ASP A 50 -5.53 -20.79 5.51
CA ASP A 50 -5.45 -22.21 5.86
C ASP A 50 -4.64 -23.01 4.82
N HIS A 51 -4.58 -22.50 3.58
CA HIS A 51 -3.92 -23.13 2.45
C HIS A 51 -3.18 -22.11 1.56
N LEU A 52 -2.51 -21.13 2.19
CA LEU A 52 -1.82 -20.08 1.44
C LEU A 52 -0.55 -20.63 0.80
N ARG A 53 -0.46 -20.54 -0.53
CA ARG A 53 0.79 -20.87 -1.24
C ARG A 53 1.80 -19.75 -1.04
N ILE A 54 2.98 -20.09 -0.53
CA ILE A 54 4.07 -19.12 -0.32
C ILE A 54 5.32 -19.66 -1.02
N PRO A 55 5.94 -18.91 -1.96
CA PRO A 55 7.16 -19.35 -2.63
C PRO A 55 8.28 -19.70 -1.65
N VAL A 56 9.02 -20.76 -1.97
CA VAL A 56 10.21 -21.15 -1.20
C VAL A 56 11.21 -20.00 -1.21
N ARG A 57 11.73 -19.63 -0.02
CA ARG A 57 12.61 -18.45 0.23
C ARG A 57 11.92 -17.09 0.09
N ALA A 58 10.59 -17.02 0.11
CA ALA A 58 9.93 -15.74 0.31
C ALA A 58 10.35 -15.17 1.67
N GLU A 59 10.81 -13.92 1.66
CA GLU A 59 11.17 -13.17 2.86
C GLU A 59 10.24 -11.95 3.03
N PRO A 60 9.74 -11.69 4.24
CA PRO A 60 9.03 -10.46 4.56
C PRO A 60 9.97 -9.25 4.53
N ALA A 61 9.41 -8.04 4.57
CA ALA A 61 10.20 -6.82 4.64
C ALA A 61 11.09 -6.83 5.89
N SER A 62 12.38 -6.52 5.74
CA SER A 62 13.35 -6.48 6.85
C SER A 62 13.22 -5.18 7.68
N ASN A 63 12.05 -5.03 8.30
CA ASN A 63 11.69 -3.97 9.23
C ASN A 63 10.69 -4.52 10.26
N ASN A 64 10.23 -3.69 11.19
CA ASN A 64 9.32 -4.13 12.26
C ASN A 64 7.86 -4.31 11.81
N ASP A 65 7.49 -3.97 10.57
CA ASP A 65 6.17 -4.33 10.01
C ASP A 65 6.18 -5.76 9.46
N GLY A 66 7.34 -6.31 9.05
CA GLY A 66 7.42 -7.65 8.45
C GLY A 66 6.42 -7.87 7.30
N THR A 67 6.16 -6.83 6.49
CA THR A 67 5.10 -6.91 5.48
C THR A 67 5.52 -7.68 4.25
N MET A 68 4.57 -8.35 3.59
CA MET A 68 4.75 -8.94 2.26
C MET A 68 3.40 -9.09 1.56
N SER A 69 3.41 -9.12 0.23
CA SER A 69 2.24 -9.45 -0.58
C SER A 69 2.51 -10.71 -1.39
N ILE A 70 1.53 -11.62 -1.45
CA ILE A 70 1.59 -12.84 -2.25
C ILE A 70 0.38 -12.86 -3.19
N TYR A 71 0.64 -12.84 -4.49
CA TYR A 71 -0.36 -13.01 -5.53
C TYR A 71 -0.44 -14.48 -5.93
N ASP A 72 -1.62 -15.09 -5.83
CA ASP A 72 -1.90 -16.38 -6.46
C ASP A 72 -2.88 -16.15 -7.61
N LEU A 73 -2.36 -16.06 -8.82
CA LEU A 73 -3.16 -15.85 -10.03
C LEU A 73 -4.03 -17.06 -10.38
N GLY A 74 -3.65 -18.26 -9.93
CA GLY A 74 -4.43 -19.47 -10.15
C GLY A 74 -5.68 -19.51 -9.26
N GLU A 75 -5.55 -19.08 -8.01
CA GLU A 75 -6.67 -18.94 -7.07
C GLU A 75 -7.43 -17.60 -7.23
N GLY A 76 -6.82 -16.63 -7.90
CA GLY A 76 -7.45 -15.36 -8.26
C GLY A 76 -7.50 -14.32 -7.13
N TYR A 77 -6.57 -14.38 -6.17
CA TYR A 77 -6.49 -13.41 -5.07
C TYR A 77 -5.06 -12.99 -4.75
N VAL A 78 -4.93 -11.89 -4.00
CA VAL A 78 -3.69 -11.45 -3.37
C VAL A 78 -3.88 -11.41 -1.85
N THR A 79 -2.87 -11.88 -1.13
CA THR A 79 -2.79 -11.81 0.32
C THR A 79 -1.71 -10.81 0.71
N ALA A 80 -2.05 -9.80 1.51
CA ALA A 80 -1.09 -8.93 2.16
C ALA A 80 -0.97 -9.29 3.64
N LEU A 81 0.25 -9.50 4.12
CA LEU A 81 0.56 -9.87 5.50
C LEU A 81 1.31 -8.75 6.22
N THR A 82 1.15 -8.71 7.55
CA THR A 82 1.94 -7.90 8.49
C THR A 82 2.46 -8.80 9.61
N ASP A 83 3.67 -8.52 10.07
CA ASP A 83 4.46 -9.33 11.01
C ASP A 83 4.60 -10.78 10.52
N ALA A 84 4.78 -10.94 9.21
CA ALA A 84 4.95 -12.25 8.61
C ALA A 84 6.31 -12.81 9.02
N ALA A 85 6.35 -14.07 9.43
CA ALA A 85 7.58 -14.75 9.82
C ALA A 85 7.52 -16.23 9.45
N TYR A 86 8.65 -16.75 9.00
CA TYR A 86 8.85 -18.17 8.71
C TYR A 86 9.77 -18.79 9.76
N ASP A 87 9.35 -19.89 10.36
CA ASP A 87 10.18 -20.70 11.25
C ASP A 87 10.69 -21.96 10.52
N PRO A 88 11.98 -22.00 10.14
CA PRO A 88 12.55 -23.16 9.45
C PRO A 88 12.67 -24.41 10.34
N ALA A 89 12.60 -24.29 11.66
CA ALA A 89 12.68 -25.44 12.56
C ALA A 89 11.37 -26.23 12.59
N SER A 90 10.24 -25.55 12.40
CA SER A 90 8.90 -26.16 12.38
C SER A 90 8.25 -26.20 10.99
N ASP A 91 8.85 -25.55 9.99
CA ASP A 91 8.27 -25.35 8.64
C ASP A 91 6.90 -24.67 8.71
N THR A 92 6.81 -23.60 9.50
CA THR A 92 5.55 -22.87 9.72
C THR A 92 5.67 -21.38 9.41
N TRP A 93 4.54 -20.79 9.03
CA TRP A 93 4.38 -19.36 8.86
C TRP A 93 3.44 -18.77 9.90
N THR A 94 3.80 -17.61 10.43
CA THR A 94 2.93 -16.79 11.28
C THR A 94 2.77 -15.40 10.68
N ALA A 95 1.65 -14.74 10.99
CA ALA A 95 1.41 -13.33 10.73
C ALA A 95 0.48 -12.75 11.82
N SER A 96 0.64 -11.47 12.15
CA SER A 96 -0.29 -10.79 13.07
C SER A 96 -1.46 -10.12 12.34
N GLY A 97 -1.28 -9.79 11.06
CA GLY A 97 -2.30 -9.20 10.20
C GLY A 97 -2.34 -9.82 8.81
N ALA A 98 -3.53 -9.90 8.23
CA ALA A 98 -3.75 -10.42 6.89
C ALA A 98 -4.93 -9.73 6.20
N THR A 99 -4.79 -9.45 4.92
CA THR A 99 -5.89 -9.05 4.04
C THR A 99 -5.86 -9.86 2.77
N VAL A 100 -7.02 -10.42 2.41
CA VAL A 100 -7.24 -11.06 1.10
C VAL A 100 -8.04 -10.11 0.22
N THR A 101 -7.62 -9.99 -1.03
CA THR A 101 -8.38 -9.28 -2.06
C THR A 101 -8.43 -10.12 -3.32
N TYR A 102 -9.63 -10.45 -3.78
CA TYR A 102 -9.83 -11.17 -5.03
C TYR A 102 -9.64 -10.23 -6.22
N LEU A 103 -8.84 -10.67 -7.19
CA LEU A 103 -8.34 -9.85 -8.30
C LEU A 103 -9.42 -9.53 -9.36
N HIS A 104 -10.51 -10.31 -9.39
CA HIS A 104 -11.66 -10.08 -10.26
C HIS A 104 -12.74 -9.18 -9.64
N SER A 105 -12.56 -8.78 -8.38
CA SER A 105 -13.52 -7.94 -7.63
C SER A 105 -13.26 -6.46 -7.84
N ASN A 106 -14.16 -5.61 -7.33
CA ASN A 106 -13.95 -4.17 -7.19
C ASN A 106 -12.91 -3.79 -6.12
N GLY A 107 -12.35 -4.78 -5.41
CA GLY A 107 -11.24 -4.64 -4.48
C GLY A 107 -11.59 -3.95 -3.16
N LEU A 108 -12.87 -3.73 -2.88
CA LEU A 108 -13.33 -3.17 -1.60
C LEU A 108 -13.42 -4.26 -0.54
N ASN A 109 -13.15 -3.90 0.71
CA ASN A 109 -13.40 -4.79 1.84
C ASN A 109 -14.91 -4.96 2.05
N VAL A 110 -15.35 -6.15 2.44
CA VAL A 110 -16.77 -6.47 2.66
C VAL A 110 -17.45 -5.54 3.67
N ALA A 111 -16.72 -5.04 4.68
CA ALA A 111 -17.25 -4.13 5.69
C ALA A 111 -17.61 -2.73 5.13
N THR A 112 -17.21 -2.42 3.90
CA THR A 112 -17.70 -1.21 3.20
C THR A 112 -19.19 -1.30 2.84
N GLY A 113 -19.77 -2.52 2.82
CA GLY A 113 -21.12 -2.78 2.32
C GLY A 113 -21.26 -2.62 0.80
N ARG A 114 -20.15 -2.41 0.07
CA ARG A 114 -20.11 -2.18 -1.38
C ARG A 114 -19.17 -3.11 -2.14
N SER A 115 -18.57 -4.10 -1.46
CA SER A 115 -17.79 -5.13 -2.13
C SER A 115 -18.70 -6.02 -2.99
N ASP A 116 -18.27 -6.33 -4.21
CA ASP A 116 -18.87 -7.37 -5.07
C ASP A 116 -18.29 -8.77 -4.81
N GLU A 117 -17.33 -8.87 -3.88
CA GLU A 117 -16.76 -10.11 -3.38
C GLU A 117 -16.78 -10.14 -1.85
N LEU A 118 -17.58 -11.04 -1.28
CA LEU A 118 -17.75 -11.16 0.18
C LEU A 118 -16.50 -11.69 0.88
N ARG A 119 -15.61 -12.36 0.15
CA ARG A 119 -14.34 -12.88 0.66
C ARG A 119 -13.22 -11.83 0.73
N ASN A 120 -13.46 -10.60 0.27
CA ASN A 120 -12.53 -9.49 0.48
C ASN A 120 -12.57 -9.05 1.96
N VAL A 121 -11.86 -9.78 2.81
CA VAL A 121 -11.77 -9.58 4.25
C VAL A 121 -10.33 -9.35 4.70
N GLY A 122 -10.17 -8.81 5.90
CA GLY A 122 -8.85 -8.67 6.49
C GLY A 122 -8.74 -7.63 7.60
N THR A 123 -7.56 -7.56 8.19
CA THR A 123 -7.26 -6.75 9.37
C THR A 123 -6.74 -5.35 9.03
N HIS A 124 -6.34 -5.09 7.78
CA HIS A 124 -5.75 -3.81 7.37
C HIS A 124 -6.79 -2.71 7.10
N ARG A 125 -7.87 -2.65 7.88
CA ARG A 125 -8.83 -1.52 7.93
C ARG A 125 -9.46 -1.14 6.58
N GLY A 126 -9.53 -2.08 5.64
CA GLY A 126 -10.10 -1.84 4.30
C GLY A 126 -9.07 -1.55 3.21
N ASN A 127 -7.77 -1.57 3.53
CA ASN A 127 -6.72 -1.60 2.51
C ASN A 127 -6.94 -2.77 1.55
N ASN A 128 -6.58 -2.54 0.28
CA ASN A 128 -6.61 -3.55 -0.77
C ASN A 128 -5.20 -4.14 -0.92
N GLY A 129 -5.09 -5.48 -0.87
CA GLY A 129 -3.81 -6.18 -0.95
C GLY A 129 -3.04 -5.90 -2.25
N ALA A 130 -3.75 -5.57 -3.34
CA ALA A 130 -3.18 -5.26 -4.64
C ALA A 130 -2.59 -3.83 -4.73
N THR A 131 -2.96 -2.93 -3.82
CA THR A 131 -2.51 -1.53 -3.82
C THR A 131 -1.53 -1.22 -2.70
N MET A 132 -1.00 -2.24 -2.03
CA MET A 132 -0.08 -2.07 -0.88
C MET A 132 1.24 -1.38 -1.24
N ALA A 133 1.67 -1.51 -2.51
CA ALA A 133 2.84 -0.85 -3.05
C ALA A 133 2.74 -0.69 -4.57
N VAL A 134 3.58 0.18 -5.13
CA VAL A 134 3.84 0.23 -6.57
C VAL A 134 4.83 -0.88 -6.94
N SER A 135 4.45 -1.75 -7.88
CA SER A 135 5.35 -2.78 -8.37
C SER A 135 6.33 -2.24 -9.41
N TRP A 136 7.51 -2.83 -9.44
CA TRP A 136 8.55 -2.60 -10.44
C TRP A 136 7.99 -2.82 -11.84
N ASP A 137 7.27 -3.91 -12.05
CA ASP A 137 6.72 -4.29 -13.35
C ASP A 137 5.69 -3.27 -13.88
N MET A 138 4.93 -2.60 -13.02
CA MET A 138 4.02 -1.52 -13.44
C MET A 138 4.78 -0.31 -13.99
N VAL A 139 5.88 0.06 -13.34
CA VAL A 139 6.72 1.18 -13.76
C VAL A 139 7.47 0.81 -15.05
N GLN A 140 8.01 -0.41 -15.15
CA GLN A 140 8.63 -0.88 -16.39
C GLN A 140 7.64 -0.98 -17.56
N ALA A 141 6.36 -1.29 -17.28
CA ALA A 141 5.29 -1.24 -18.28
C ALA A 141 4.89 0.19 -18.68
N GLY A 142 5.42 1.22 -18.01
CA GLY A 142 5.21 2.63 -18.33
C GLY A 142 3.91 3.23 -17.79
N ALA A 143 3.11 2.49 -17.02
CA ALA A 143 1.84 2.97 -16.49
C ALA A 143 1.36 2.21 -15.26
N ILE A 144 0.97 2.95 -14.22
CA ILE A 144 0.21 2.43 -13.09
C ILE A 144 -1.25 2.86 -13.27
N ARG A 145 -2.17 1.89 -13.23
CA ARG A 145 -3.58 2.09 -13.66
C ARG A 145 -4.60 2.02 -12.52
N HIS A 146 -4.17 2.33 -11.30
CA HIS A 146 -5.02 2.28 -10.12
C HIS A 146 -4.63 3.37 -9.11
N VAL A 147 -5.50 3.58 -8.13
CA VAL A 147 -5.25 4.43 -6.97
C VAL A 147 -4.10 3.86 -6.13
N LEU A 148 -3.29 4.72 -5.55
CA LEU A 148 -2.17 4.34 -4.69
C LEU A 148 -2.53 4.39 -3.20
N LYS A 149 -1.80 3.65 -2.37
CA LYS A 149 -1.88 3.73 -0.90
C LYS A 149 -0.70 4.53 -0.37
N VAL A 150 -0.97 5.52 0.48
CA VAL A 150 0.08 6.26 1.21
C VAL A 150 -0.11 6.07 2.71
N ALA A 151 0.99 5.78 3.41
CA ALA A 151 1.07 5.89 4.86
C ALA A 151 1.42 7.35 5.20
N LEU A 152 0.72 7.94 6.18
CA LEU A 152 0.89 9.35 6.51
C LEU A 152 1.50 9.54 7.90
N GLY A 153 2.46 10.46 8.01
CA GLY A 153 2.99 10.95 9.28
C GLY A 153 2.88 12.47 9.42
N PRO A 154 3.06 13.02 10.63
CA PRO A 154 3.35 12.29 11.86
C PRO A 154 2.09 11.76 12.55
N GLU A 155 0.91 12.13 12.06
CA GLU A 155 -0.35 11.92 12.75
C GLU A 155 -1.49 11.75 11.74
N VAL A 156 -2.41 10.84 12.05
CA VAL A 156 -3.63 10.55 11.29
C VAL A 156 -4.80 10.60 12.26
N ALA A 157 -5.96 11.04 11.79
CA ALA A 157 -7.15 11.15 12.63
C ALA A 157 -7.66 9.78 13.10
N ASP A 158 -8.20 9.74 14.32
CA ASP A 158 -8.96 8.61 14.87
C ASP A 158 -10.38 8.54 14.27
N ARG A 159 -10.44 8.65 12.93
CA ARG A 159 -11.66 8.48 12.14
C ARG A 159 -11.27 8.05 10.74
N TYR A 160 -12.23 7.49 10.02
CA TYR A 160 -12.04 7.02 8.66
C TYR A 160 -13.20 7.42 7.77
N VAL A 161 -12.94 7.46 6.47
CA VAL A 161 -13.92 7.67 5.41
C VAL A 161 -13.78 6.58 4.35
N PHE A 162 -14.81 6.41 3.53
CA PHE A 162 -14.77 5.45 2.42
C PHE A 162 -13.52 5.69 1.53
N PRO A 163 -12.78 4.64 1.10
CA PRO A 163 -13.12 3.22 1.19
C PRO A 163 -12.62 2.50 2.45
N MET A 164 -11.95 3.20 3.37
CA MET A 164 -11.47 2.59 4.61
C MET A 164 -12.65 2.26 5.52
N VAL A 165 -12.49 1.20 6.32
CA VAL A 165 -13.48 0.70 7.29
C VAL A 165 -12.95 0.77 8.73
N GLY A 166 -11.82 1.44 8.93
CA GLY A 166 -11.17 1.64 10.21
C GLY A 166 -10.06 2.69 10.10
N SER A 167 -9.54 3.11 11.25
CA SER A 167 -8.34 3.94 11.36
C SER A 167 -7.42 3.35 12.43
N ASP A 168 -6.11 3.52 12.27
CA ASP A 168 -5.11 3.33 13.34
C ASP A 168 -4.62 4.66 13.92
N GLY A 169 -5.19 5.78 13.46
CA GLY A 169 -4.88 7.10 13.97
C GLY A 169 -5.36 7.32 15.40
N HIS A 170 -4.77 8.29 16.09
CA HIS A 170 -5.10 8.61 17.48
C HIS A 170 -5.52 10.07 17.67
N TYR A 171 -5.51 10.87 16.61
CA TYR A 171 -5.84 12.29 16.70
C TYR A 171 -7.35 12.51 16.72
N THR A 172 -7.83 13.12 17.80
CA THR A 172 -9.25 13.40 18.04
C THR A 172 -9.62 14.88 17.90
N GLY A 173 -8.69 15.73 17.48
CA GLY A 173 -8.92 17.16 17.29
C GLY A 173 -9.54 17.52 15.95
N THR A 174 -9.58 18.83 15.64
CA THR A 174 -10.25 19.41 14.47
C THR A 174 -9.29 20.05 13.47
N ASP A 175 -8.00 19.76 13.53
CA ASP A 175 -7.04 20.29 12.56
C ASP A 175 -7.19 19.58 11.21
N ASP A 176 -7.62 20.32 10.19
CA ASP A 176 -7.80 19.81 8.81
C ASP A 176 -6.48 19.35 8.16
N GLY A 177 -5.34 19.71 8.74
CA GLY A 177 -4.03 19.21 8.37
C GLY A 177 -3.77 17.76 8.80
N VAL A 178 -4.61 17.17 9.66
CA VAL A 178 -4.55 15.78 10.12
C VAL A 178 -5.72 14.99 9.49
N PRO A 179 -5.50 14.36 8.32
CA PRO A 179 -6.58 13.74 7.56
C PRO A 179 -7.03 12.40 8.19
N PRO A 180 -8.26 11.95 7.88
CA PRO A 180 -8.71 10.59 8.20
C PRO A 180 -8.12 9.55 7.23
N GLN A 181 -8.03 8.29 7.67
CA GLN A 181 -7.80 7.19 6.72
C GLN A 181 -8.95 7.11 5.72
N GLY A 182 -8.62 6.83 4.47
CA GLY A 182 -9.52 6.81 3.33
C GLY A 182 -9.62 8.13 2.57
N LEU A 183 -9.17 9.25 3.16
CA LEU A 183 -9.13 10.53 2.44
C LEU A 183 -8.27 10.38 1.18
N ARG A 184 -8.82 10.84 0.05
CA ARG A 184 -8.14 10.75 -1.24
C ARG A 184 -7.56 12.09 -1.67
N LEU A 185 -6.35 12.05 -2.18
CA LEU A 185 -5.67 13.20 -2.75
C LEU A 185 -5.13 12.85 -4.13
N ARG A 186 -5.04 13.85 -5.00
CA ARG A 186 -4.41 13.71 -6.30
C ARG A 186 -3.63 14.96 -6.66
N ILE A 187 -2.63 14.82 -7.52
CA ILE A 187 -1.99 15.98 -8.13
C ILE A 187 -3.03 16.67 -9.02
N LYS A 188 -3.05 18.00 -9.00
CA LYS A 188 -3.95 18.80 -9.83
C LYS A 188 -3.69 18.51 -11.31
N PRO A 189 -4.75 18.33 -12.13
CA PRO A 189 -4.60 18.15 -13.58
C PRO A 189 -3.90 19.31 -14.29
N SER A 190 -3.90 20.51 -13.68
CA SER A 190 -3.23 21.70 -14.22
C SER A 190 -1.72 21.73 -14.00
N ILE A 191 -1.16 20.80 -13.22
CA ILE A 191 0.29 20.70 -13.01
C ILE A 191 0.90 19.99 -14.22
N ASP A 192 1.78 20.69 -14.92
CA ASP A 192 2.60 20.10 -15.98
C ASP A 192 3.72 19.28 -15.34
N LEU A 193 3.57 17.95 -15.35
CA LEU A 193 4.55 17.04 -14.79
C LEU A 193 5.84 16.95 -15.62
N GLU A 194 5.77 17.22 -16.93
CA GLU A 194 6.95 17.18 -17.80
C GLU A 194 7.90 18.34 -17.51
N ALA A 195 7.34 19.49 -17.12
CA ALA A 195 8.09 20.68 -16.72
C ALA A 195 8.84 20.51 -15.39
N LEU A 196 8.52 19.47 -14.60
CA LEU A 196 9.18 19.19 -13.32
C LEU A 196 10.50 18.42 -13.47
N HIS A 197 10.81 17.92 -14.68
CA HIS A 197 12.04 17.17 -14.97
C HIS A 197 12.31 16.03 -13.97
N LEU A 198 11.24 15.34 -13.57
CA LEU A 198 11.33 14.19 -12.67
C LEU A 198 12.16 13.07 -13.31
N ASN A 199 12.75 12.22 -12.47
CA ASN A 199 13.26 10.92 -12.90
C ASN A 199 12.15 10.17 -13.70
N PRO A 200 12.49 9.45 -14.80
CA PRO A 200 11.49 8.76 -15.62
C PRO A 200 10.55 7.82 -14.85
N GLU A 201 11.06 7.08 -13.86
CA GLU A 201 10.26 6.20 -13.00
C GLU A 201 9.34 7.02 -12.10
N SER A 202 9.85 8.12 -11.54
CA SER A 202 9.06 9.07 -10.74
C SER A 202 7.96 9.74 -11.56
N LEU A 203 8.21 10.04 -12.83
CA LEU A 203 7.22 10.63 -13.73
C LEU A 203 6.04 9.69 -13.96
N ILE A 204 6.29 8.39 -14.10
CA ILE A 204 5.22 7.37 -14.23
C ILE A 204 4.37 7.33 -12.97
N ILE A 205 5.00 7.35 -11.80
CA ILE A 205 4.29 7.39 -10.50
C ILE A 205 3.52 8.70 -10.35
N ALA A 206 4.11 9.86 -10.70
CA ALA A 206 3.46 11.16 -10.64
C ALA A 206 2.24 11.24 -11.56
N ARG A 207 2.30 10.66 -12.77
CA ARG A 207 1.14 10.56 -13.66
C ARG A 207 0.01 9.74 -13.03
N ALA A 208 0.32 8.65 -12.35
CA ALA A 208 -0.67 7.87 -11.61
C ALA A 208 -1.28 8.64 -10.43
N LEU A 209 -0.45 9.36 -9.67
CA LEU A 209 -0.89 10.26 -8.60
C LEU A 209 -1.75 11.42 -9.11
N GLN A 210 -1.55 11.88 -10.35
CA GLN A 210 -2.40 12.89 -10.99
C GLN A 210 -3.73 12.29 -11.47
N GLN A 211 -3.68 11.13 -12.13
CA GLN A 211 -4.85 10.52 -12.75
C GLN A 211 -5.77 9.81 -11.74
N TYR A 212 -5.20 8.99 -10.86
CA TYR A 212 -5.93 8.14 -9.92
C TYR A 212 -5.82 8.61 -8.47
N GLY A 213 -4.78 9.38 -8.15
CA GLY A 213 -4.51 9.82 -6.79
C GLY A 213 -4.04 8.70 -5.87
N PHE A 214 -4.03 9.01 -4.59
CA PHE A 214 -3.83 8.06 -3.51
C PHE A 214 -4.91 8.21 -2.43
N TYR A 215 -5.09 7.18 -1.62
CA TYR A 215 -5.82 7.25 -0.36
C TYR A 215 -4.88 7.11 0.83
N VAL A 216 -5.22 7.75 1.95
CA VAL A 216 -4.50 7.57 3.23
C VAL A 216 -4.87 6.19 3.79
N GLY A 217 -3.94 5.24 3.75
CA GLY A 217 -4.21 3.84 4.13
C GLY A 217 -3.57 3.38 5.43
N ASP A 218 -2.69 4.19 6.01
CA ASP A 218 -1.94 3.86 7.23
C ASP A 218 -1.48 5.15 7.91
N SER A 219 -1.23 5.09 9.22
CA SER A 219 -0.29 6.00 9.85
C SER A 219 1.16 5.53 9.66
N GLY A 220 2.11 6.45 9.75
CA GLY A 220 3.52 6.14 9.63
C GLY A 220 4.41 7.25 10.16
N GLY A 221 5.70 6.93 10.40
CA GLY A 221 6.69 7.94 10.83
C GLY A 221 7.06 8.94 9.74
N THR A 222 6.69 8.67 8.48
CA THR A 222 6.90 9.51 7.29
C THR A 222 5.67 9.45 6.39
N THR A 223 5.45 10.49 5.60
CA THR A 223 4.48 10.44 4.51
C THR A 223 5.10 9.70 3.32
N ALA A 224 4.72 8.45 3.12
CA ALA A 224 5.41 7.56 2.19
C ALA A 224 4.48 6.68 1.36
N LEU A 225 4.84 6.55 0.08
CA LEU A 225 4.36 5.53 -0.84
C LEU A 225 5.33 4.35 -0.80
N LYS A 226 4.82 3.13 -0.57
CA LYS A 226 5.66 1.93 -0.65
C LYS A 226 5.92 1.55 -2.12
N LEU A 227 7.17 1.26 -2.44
CA LEU A 227 7.61 0.58 -3.64
C LEU A 227 7.85 -0.89 -3.34
N GLU A 228 7.85 -1.73 -4.37
CA GLU A 228 8.23 -3.13 -4.28
C GLU A 228 9.65 -3.31 -3.73
N ASN A 229 9.82 -4.22 -2.78
CA ASN A 229 11.11 -4.51 -2.15
C ASN A 229 11.84 -5.62 -2.89
N THR A 230 12.40 -5.25 -4.03
CA THR A 230 13.15 -6.15 -4.92
C THR A 230 14.42 -6.72 -4.27
N VAL A 231 14.96 -6.05 -3.24
CA VAL A 231 16.10 -6.54 -2.45
C VAL A 231 15.70 -7.74 -1.59
N ALA A 232 14.60 -7.64 -0.84
CA ALA A 232 14.08 -8.74 0.00
C ALA A 232 13.68 -9.97 -0.84
N GLU A 233 13.23 -9.74 -2.08
CA GLU A 233 12.94 -10.80 -3.05
C GLU A 233 14.20 -11.45 -3.65
N GLY A 234 15.40 -10.99 -3.28
CA GLY A 234 16.68 -11.51 -3.79
C GLY A 234 17.03 -11.05 -5.20
N ARG A 235 16.36 -10.03 -5.74
CA ARG A 235 16.59 -9.47 -7.09
C ARG A 235 17.60 -8.31 -7.11
N GLY A 236 18.06 -7.88 -5.94
CA GLY A 236 18.88 -6.67 -5.78
C GLY A 236 18.03 -5.40 -5.85
N GLN A 237 18.65 -4.23 -5.66
CA GLN A 237 17.95 -2.95 -5.78
C GLN A 237 17.74 -2.62 -7.25
N LEU A 238 16.51 -2.74 -7.72
CA LEU A 238 16.13 -2.42 -9.10
C LEU A 238 15.74 -0.95 -9.30
N TRP A 239 15.25 -0.29 -8.26
CA TRP A 239 14.80 1.11 -8.34
C TRP A 239 15.98 2.06 -8.49
N ASP A 240 15.94 2.88 -9.55
CA ASP A 240 16.86 4.03 -9.74
C ASP A 240 16.16 5.32 -9.34
N LEU A 241 15.73 5.37 -8.07
CA LEU A 241 14.95 6.46 -7.49
C LEU A 241 15.63 6.96 -6.21
N ALA A 242 15.65 8.28 -6.02
CA ALA A 242 15.89 8.83 -4.69
C ALA A 242 14.58 8.82 -3.90
N ALA A 243 14.67 8.55 -2.59
CA ALA A 243 13.49 8.52 -1.72
C ALA A 243 12.69 9.83 -1.71
N ASN A 244 13.29 10.94 -2.13
CA ASN A 244 12.71 12.29 -2.14
C ASN A 244 12.44 12.84 -3.54
N ASP A 245 12.42 12.02 -4.60
CA ASP A 245 12.25 12.49 -5.99
C ASP A 245 10.93 13.26 -6.24
N LEU A 246 9.90 13.04 -5.42
CA LEU A 246 8.64 13.79 -5.49
C LEU A 246 8.59 15.05 -4.62
N CYS A 247 9.71 15.49 -4.03
CA CYS A 247 9.74 16.73 -3.23
C CYS A 247 9.41 17.99 -4.03
N GLY A 248 9.52 17.96 -5.37
CA GLY A 248 9.04 19.03 -6.25
C GLY A 248 7.52 19.23 -6.23
N LEU A 249 6.77 18.33 -5.58
CA LEU A 249 5.32 18.33 -5.45
C LEU A 249 4.89 18.39 -3.97
N PRO A 250 5.23 19.45 -3.22
CA PRO A 250 4.93 19.51 -1.79
C PRO A 250 3.42 19.51 -1.53
N PHE A 251 2.99 18.92 -0.40
CA PHE A 251 1.59 18.81 0.05
C PHE A 251 0.94 20.16 0.40
N THR A 252 0.72 20.98 -0.62
CA THR A 252 0.08 22.28 -0.57
C THR A 252 -1.09 22.33 -1.55
N ALA A 253 -2.01 23.25 -1.32
CA ALA A 253 -3.14 23.50 -2.22
C ALA A 253 -2.70 24.01 -3.60
N ALA A 254 -1.43 24.33 -3.83
CA ALA A 254 -0.94 24.67 -5.16
C ALA A 254 -0.82 23.44 -6.08
N TYR A 255 -0.48 22.27 -5.52
CA TYR A 255 -0.18 21.05 -6.28
C TYR A 255 -1.23 19.96 -6.12
N TRP A 256 -1.91 19.90 -4.98
CA TRP A 256 -2.78 18.78 -4.62
C TRP A 256 -4.23 19.22 -4.44
N ASP A 257 -5.14 18.39 -4.93
CA ASP A 257 -6.57 18.44 -4.61
C ASP A 257 -6.92 17.35 -3.61
N VAL A 258 -7.80 17.66 -2.68
CA VAL A 258 -8.54 16.66 -1.91
C VAL A 258 -9.73 16.23 -2.77
N VAL A 259 -9.81 14.94 -3.08
CA VAL A 259 -10.95 14.39 -3.79
C VAL A 259 -12.13 14.33 -2.82
N GLN A 260 -13.26 14.88 -3.25
CA GLN A 260 -14.45 15.02 -2.41
C GLN A 260 -14.85 13.68 -1.75
N GLU A 261 -15.04 13.72 -0.44
CA GLU A 261 -15.53 12.57 0.34
C GLU A 261 -16.93 12.15 -0.12
N GLY A 262 -17.24 10.85 -0.04
CA GLY A 262 -18.57 10.34 -0.32
C GLY A 262 -18.91 10.17 -1.81
N TYR A 263 -17.93 10.26 -2.72
CA TYR A 263 -18.10 9.83 -4.10
C TYR A 263 -18.54 8.36 -4.15
N ASP A 264 -19.73 8.13 -4.70
CA ASP A 264 -20.30 6.80 -4.91
C ASP A 264 -20.27 6.49 -6.40
N PRO A 265 -19.35 5.63 -6.88
CA PRO A 265 -19.27 5.30 -8.31
C PRO A 265 -20.48 4.50 -8.81
N THR A 266 -21.39 4.07 -7.91
CA THR A 266 -22.63 3.37 -8.23
C THR A 266 -23.85 4.31 -8.33
N ARG A 267 -23.68 5.60 -8.05
CA ARG A 267 -24.72 6.63 -8.16
C ARG A 267 -24.42 7.64 -9.26
#